data_AF-A0A9P8VPX1-F1
#
_entry.id   AF-A0A9P8VPX1-F1
#
_cell.length_a   1.000
_cell.length_b   1.000
_cell.length_c   1.000
_cell.angle_alpha   90.00
_cell.angle_beta   90.00
_cell.angle_gamma   90.00
#
_symmetry.space_group_name_H-M   'P 1'
#
loop_
_entity.id
_entity.type
_entity.pdbx_description
1 polymer ?
#
loop_
_entity_poly.entity_id
_entity_poly.type
_entity_poly.pdbx_seq_one_letter_code
_entity_poly.pdbx_strand_id
1 'polypeptide(L)'
;MATVKNTFTTTLESPSSIWVESLGAFSSVLLTSTATYVEAVDPTTTRTSWIDAGPDFNSFTTSNTASSATSRVTTSAATSSVSISGTFTASSSPASATASTPSDASNISTGTLAGTAIGCTVGGLFLGFVAAWFLLRRRKDKTHDAAGTSPESNDETKTAIIASPSSTTSDTQLDHFLLAATPDREIKSELQALGNLIAQHVENNYHSGLAPSHSVLSQALVQLGFSHRADAVASMCVKPESRSIGLRHVISQTIFRSIDVHSRSSISMLPAPIAASLQAVPQHNDLAASLALSKWRRLSAFLLHPNPNERTPLPILESTVAPQAVALATALNMFLYYFVDEGCHDAQTSHLQAVILECTKLGYELLSQPQDWQFVFEKDGSGLVVVCPGLDRLGGRESRGRRVADPDAVQLDAR
;
A
#
# COMPACT_ATOMS: atom_id res chain seq x y z
N MET A 1 -42.38 -47.69 -18.81
CA MET A 1 -40.96 -47.42 -18.50
C MET A 1 -40.82 -47.36 -16.98
N ALA A 2 -39.87 -48.09 -16.40
CA ALA A 2 -39.56 -48.04 -14.98
C ALA A 2 -38.03 -48.06 -14.84
N THR A 3 -37.48 -47.06 -14.15
CA THR A 3 -36.02 -46.86 -14.04
C THR A 3 -35.55 -47.31 -12.66
N VAL A 4 -34.46 -48.09 -12.64
CA VAL A 4 -33.91 -48.71 -11.43
C VAL A 4 -33.34 -47.66 -10.47
N LYS A 5 -33.59 -47.84 -9.17
CA LYS A 5 -32.81 -47.22 -8.10
C LYS A 5 -31.87 -48.27 -7.50
N ASN A 6 -30.55 -48.10 -7.70
CA ASN A 6 -29.57 -48.92 -6.99
C ASN A 6 -29.31 -48.32 -5.61
N THR A 7 -29.41 -49.16 -4.58
CA THR A 7 -28.98 -48.82 -3.22
C THR A 7 -27.53 -49.25 -3.06
N PHE A 8 -26.70 -48.41 -2.44
CA PHE A 8 -25.43 -48.85 -1.86
C PHE A 8 -25.37 -48.44 -0.40
N THR A 9 -25.14 -49.43 0.46
CA THR A 9 -24.86 -49.27 1.89
C THR A 9 -23.43 -49.73 2.10
N THR A 10 -22.66 -49.03 2.93
CA THR A 10 -21.36 -49.52 3.39
C THR A 10 -21.13 -49.02 4.81
N THR A 11 -20.74 -49.92 5.71
CA THR A 11 -20.76 -49.72 7.16
C THR A 11 -19.37 -49.33 7.67
N LEU A 12 -19.31 -48.77 8.88
CA LEU A 12 -18.05 -48.42 9.54
C LEU A 12 -17.16 -49.64 9.77
N GLU A 13 -15.85 -49.40 9.80
CA GLU A 13 -15.00 -50.02 10.81
C GLU A 13 -13.97 -48.99 11.34
N SER A 14 -13.56 -49.15 12.60
CA SER A 14 -12.62 -48.27 13.30
C SER A 14 -11.90 -49.07 14.38
N PRO A 15 -10.59 -48.87 14.55
CA PRO A 15 -9.93 -49.14 15.82
C PRO A 15 -9.39 -47.86 16.47
N SER A 16 -9.71 -47.70 17.75
CA SER A 16 -8.93 -46.91 18.71
C SER A 16 -7.53 -47.54 18.92
N SER A 17 -6.51 -46.91 19.51
CA SER A 17 -6.56 -46.07 20.71
C SER A 17 -5.26 -45.29 20.97
N ILE A 18 -5.43 -44.03 21.41
CA ILE A 18 -4.94 -43.43 22.67
C ILE A 18 -3.45 -43.62 23.07
N TRP A 19 -2.74 -42.49 23.16
CA TRP A 19 -2.16 -42.00 24.44
C TRP A 19 -2.39 -40.49 24.55
N VAL A 20 -2.61 -39.97 25.76
CA VAL A 20 -2.97 -38.56 26.01
C VAL A 20 -2.27 -38.05 27.28
N GLU A 21 -1.46 -37.01 27.13
CA GLU A 21 -1.11 -36.04 28.17
C GLU A 21 -1.28 -34.65 27.53
N SER A 22 -2.22 -33.78 27.91
CA SER A 22 -2.55 -33.21 29.23
C SER A 22 -1.73 -31.98 29.61
N LEU A 23 -1.86 -30.91 28.82
CA LEU A 23 -1.94 -29.54 29.34
C LEU A 23 -3.17 -28.83 28.72
N GLY A 24 -3.88 -28.03 29.51
CA GLY A 24 -5.23 -27.55 29.17
C GLY A 24 -5.37 -26.04 28.97
N ALA A 25 -6.62 -25.63 28.70
CA ALA A 25 -7.12 -24.26 28.71
C ALA A 25 -6.61 -23.29 27.61
N PHE A 26 -6.97 -23.59 26.35
CA PHE A 26 -7.32 -22.53 25.39
C PHE A 26 -8.86 -22.41 25.31
N SER A 27 -9.41 -21.23 25.60
CA SER A 27 -10.85 -20.97 25.46
C SER A 27 -11.20 -20.59 24.01
N SER A 28 -11.51 -21.60 23.19
CA SER A 28 -12.00 -21.39 21.82
C SER A 28 -13.44 -20.86 21.82
N VAL A 29 -13.63 -19.58 21.48
CA VAL A 29 -14.95 -19.02 21.20
C VAL A 29 -15.39 -19.48 19.81
N LEU A 30 -16.34 -20.43 19.76
CA LEU A 30 -16.98 -20.87 18.52
C LEU A 30 -18.01 -19.84 18.05
N LEU A 31 -17.75 -19.16 16.93
CA LEU A 31 -18.80 -18.45 16.20
C LEU A 31 -19.60 -19.43 15.35
N THR A 32 -20.77 -19.85 15.84
CA THR A 32 -21.77 -20.55 15.02
C THR A 32 -22.44 -19.54 14.08
N SER A 33 -22.07 -19.57 12.79
CA SER A 33 -22.73 -18.76 11.76
C SER A 33 -24.00 -19.43 11.27
N THR A 34 -25.16 -19.01 11.80
CA THR A 34 -26.47 -19.52 11.38
C THR A 34 -27.00 -18.70 10.20
N ALA A 35 -26.80 -19.20 8.98
CA ALA A 35 -27.36 -18.57 7.77
C ALA A 35 -28.87 -18.84 7.65
N THR A 36 -29.69 -17.85 7.96
CA THR A 36 -31.15 -17.93 7.80
C THR A 36 -31.56 -17.53 6.39
N TYR A 37 -31.98 -18.52 5.58
CA TYR A 37 -32.63 -18.31 4.29
C TYR A 37 -34.08 -17.84 4.51
N VAL A 38 -34.49 -16.77 3.83
CA VAL A 38 -35.87 -16.23 3.89
C VAL A 38 -36.55 -16.49 2.56
N GLU A 39 -37.52 -17.39 2.56
CA GLU A 39 -38.38 -17.69 1.41
C GLU A 39 -39.68 -16.87 1.50
N ALA A 40 -40.16 -16.36 0.36
CA ALA A 40 -41.32 -15.47 0.32
C ALA A 40 -42.63 -16.24 0.11
N VAL A 41 -43.54 -16.18 1.08
CA VAL A 41 -44.88 -16.80 1.02
C VAL A 41 -45.92 -15.87 1.65
N ASP A 42 -46.94 -15.48 0.86
CA ASP A 42 -48.17 -14.83 1.33
C ASP A 42 -49.00 -15.78 2.19
N PRO A 43 -49.68 -15.29 3.25
CA PRO A 43 -51.14 -15.47 3.24
C PRO A 43 -51.98 -14.34 3.86
N THR A 44 -52.92 -13.85 3.05
CA THR A 44 -54.37 -13.78 3.33
C THR A 44 -54.87 -13.37 4.73
N THR A 45 -55.49 -12.18 4.76
CA THR A 45 -56.51 -11.66 5.68
C THR A 45 -57.34 -12.67 6.51
N THR A 46 -57.45 -12.43 7.82
CA THR A 46 -58.63 -12.77 8.67
C THR A 46 -58.71 -11.75 9.84
N ARG A 47 -59.80 -11.77 10.64
CA ARG A 47 -60.43 -10.57 11.25
C ARG A 47 -60.74 -10.73 12.76
N THR A 48 -60.87 -9.59 13.45
CA THR A 48 -61.77 -9.26 14.60
C THR A 48 -61.20 -9.23 16.04
N SER A 49 -61.45 -8.09 16.72
CA SER A 49 -61.77 -7.88 18.17
C SER A 49 -60.75 -8.20 19.29
N TRP A 50 -60.74 -7.53 20.46
CA TRP A 50 -61.12 -6.16 20.93
C TRP A 50 -60.78 -6.09 22.46
N ILE A 51 -60.90 -4.91 23.10
CA ILE A 51 -60.81 -4.62 24.56
C ILE A 51 -59.36 -4.60 25.15
N ASP A 52 -58.98 -3.77 26.14
CA ASP A 52 -59.25 -2.36 26.52
C ASP A 52 -58.33 -2.00 27.74
N ALA A 53 -58.31 -0.72 28.15
CA ALA A 53 -57.75 -0.10 29.36
C ALA A 53 -56.43 0.70 29.21
N GLY A 54 -56.55 2.03 29.31
CA GLY A 54 -55.47 2.99 29.59
C GLY A 54 -55.49 3.44 31.07
N PRO A 55 -55.28 4.74 31.42
CA PRO A 55 -55.20 5.92 30.53
C PRO A 55 -54.02 6.90 30.82
N ASP A 56 -53.97 7.95 29.97
CA ASP A 56 -53.32 9.28 30.16
C ASP A 56 -51.77 9.33 30.26
N PHE A 57 -51.06 10.42 29.96
CA PHE A 57 -51.37 11.77 29.43
C PHE A 57 -50.11 12.29 28.67
N ASN A 58 -50.08 13.33 27.82
CA ASN A 58 -51.04 14.35 27.37
C ASN A 58 -50.63 14.85 25.94
N SER A 59 -51.40 15.73 25.29
CA SER A 59 -51.22 16.13 23.88
C SER A 59 -51.36 17.64 23.60
N PHE A 60 -50.62 18.13 22.60
CA PHE A 60 -50.99 19.25 21.70
C PHE A 60 -50.34 18.96 20.32
N THR A 61 -50.99 18.85 19.15
CA THR A 61 -52.10 19.60 18.50
C THR A 61 -51.63 20.87 17.78
N THR A 62 -51.91 21.16 16.50
CA THR A 62 -52.42 20.40 15.32
C THR A 62 -52.27 21.30 14.07
N SER A 63 -52.06 20.75 12.86
CA SER A 63 -52.68 21.27 11.60
C SER A 63 -52.49 20.34 10.40
N ASN A 64 -53.58 19.70 9.95
CA ASN A 64 -53.67 19.04 8.64
C ASN A 64 -54.20 20.02 7.58
N THR A 65 -53.90 19.78 6.30
CA THR A 65 -54.91 19.78 5.22
C THR A 65 -54.40 18.87 4.09
N ALA A 66 -55.29 18.08 3.48
CA ALA A 66 -54.98 17.17 2.39
C ALA A 66 -55.92 17.39 1.19
N SER A 67 -55.53 16.91 0.00
CA SER A 67 -56.46 16.71 -1.13
C SER A 67 -55.91 15.71 -2.15
N SER A 68 -56.78 14.75 -2.51
CA SER A 68 -56.73 13.83 -3.66
C SER A 68 -56.31 14.53 -4.97
N ALA A 69 -55.45 13.99 -5.85
CA ALA A 69 -55.45 12.69 -6.57
C ALA A 69 -56.50 12.56 -7.69
N THR A 70 -56.07 12.17 -8.92
CA THR A 70 -56.71 11.19 -9.86
C THR A 70 -56.42 11.40 -11.37
N SER A 71 -55.96 10.33 -12.05
CA SER A 71 -56.17 9.93 -13.47
C SER A 71 -55.31 10.38 -14.69
N ARG A 72 -54.94 9.32 -15.46
CA ARG A 72 -54.98 9.12 -16.95
C ARG A 72 -53.86 9.63 -17.88
N VAL A 73 -52.86 8.75 -18.04
CA VAL A 73 -52.50 8.02 -19.29
C VAL A 73 -53.12 8.51 -20.63
N THR A 74 -52.24 8.84 -21.59
CA THR A 74 -52.33 8.35 -23.00
C THR A 74 -50.96 8.30 -23.70
N THR A 75 -50.84 7.40 -24.68
CA THR A 75 -49.66 7.08 -25.50
C THR A 75 -49.38 8.07 -26.64
N SER A 76 -48.13 8.17 -27.13
CA SER A 76 -47.76 7.65 -28.48
C SER A 76 -46.33 7.95 -28.98
N ALA A 77 -45.75 6.92 -29.62
CA ALA A 77 -44.74 6.85 -30.70
C ALA A 77 -43.90 8.08 -31.16
N ALA A 78 -42.58 7.98 -30.91
CA ALA A 78 -41.50 7.70 -31.88
C ALA A 78 -41.23 8.53 -33.17
N THR A 79 -39.94 8.45 -33.55
CA THR A 79 -39.32 8.45 -34.91
C THR A 79 -38.68 9.73 -35.50
N SER A 80 -37.44 9.51 -36.00
CA SER A 80 -36.81 10.09 -37.19
C SER A 80 -35.72 11.17 -37.05
N SER A 81 -34.51 10.77 -37.44
CA SER A 81 -33.34 11.58 -37.76
C SER A 81 -33.42 12.22 -39.16
N VAL A 82 -32.78 13.37 -39.36
CA VAL A 82 -32.42 13.89 -40.70
C VAL A 82 -30.98 14.40 -40.68
N SER A 83 -30.18 13.97 -41.65
CA SER A 83 -28.81 14.44 -41.90
C SER A 83 -28.80 15.55 -42.94
N ILE A 84 -27.91 16.55 -42.83
CA ILE A 84 -27.69 17.56 -43.88
C ILE A 84 -26.20 17.72 -44.12
N SER A 85 -25.75 17.45 -45.35
CA SER A 85 -24.39 17.75 -45.82
C SER A 85 -24.36 19.10 -46.53
N GLY A 86 -23.28 19.86 -46.38
CA GLY A 86 -23.05 21.11 -47.11
C GLY A 86 -21.61 21.19 -47.62
N THR A 87 -21.44 21.43 -48.93
CA THR A 87 -20.15 21.46 -49.60
C THR A 87 -19.98 22.77 -50.37
N PHE A 88 -18.93 23.55 -50.10
CA PHE A 88 -18.52 24.71 -50.90
C PHE A 88 -16.99 24.83 -50.95
N THR A 89 -16.47 25.50 -51.98
CA THR A 89 -15.09 25.28 -52.46
C THR A 89 -14.31 26.56 -52.74
N ALA A 90 -13.07 26.59 -52.25
CA ALA A 90 -11.90 27.36 -52.71
C ALA A 90 -11.93 28.90 -52.83
N SER A 91 -11.18 29.55 -51.93
CA SER A 91 -10.36 30.76 -52.16
C SER A 91 -9.41 30.97 -50.95
N SER A 92 -8.17 31.47 -51.07
CA SER A 92 -7.34 31.71 -52.27
C SER A 92 -5.82 31.59 -51.94
N SER A 93 -5.01 32.62 -52.19
CA SER A 93 -3.53 32.68 -52.06
C SER A 93 -3.05 34.14 -52.30
N PRO A 94 -1.75 34.53 -52.25
CA PRO A 94 -0.51 33.75 -52.00
C PRO A 94 0.56 34.43 -51.08
N ALA A 95 1.63 33.69 -50.76
CA ALA A 95 3.01 34.23 -50.59
C ALA A 95 4.07 33.11 -50.79
N SER A 96 5.21 33.43 -51.42
CA SER A 96 6.37 32.53 -51.65
C SER A 96 7.33 32.54 -50.44
N ALA A 97 8.44 31.80 -50.31
CA ALA A 97 9.40 31.13 -51.22
C ALA A 97 10.32 30.16 -50.39
N THR A 98 11.22 29.29 -50.86
CA THR A 98 11.48 28.51 -52.11
C THR A 98 12.71 27.60 -51.85
N ALA A 99 12.93 26.53 -52.64
CA ALA A 99 14.11 25.63 -52.67
C ALA A 99 14.24 24.59 -51.52
N SER A 100 14.75 23.36 -51.74
CA SER A 100 14.99 22.63 -53.01
C SER A 100 15.21 21.12 -52.75
N THR A 101 14.68 20.26 -53.62
CA THR A 101 15.01 18.83 -53.72
C THR A 101 15.98 18.56 -54.88
N PRO A 102 16.68 17.42 -54.86
CA PRO A 102 16.32 16.39 -55.85
C PRO A 102 15.93 15.05 -55.22
N SER A 103 15.32 14.20 -56.05
CA SER A 103 14.81 12.87 -55.72
C SER A 103 15.92 11.81 -55.59
N ASP A 104 15.63 10.71 -54.89
CA ASP A 104 15.28 9.45 -55.58
C ASP A 104 14.56 8.46 -54.65
N ALA A 105 13.97 7.42 -55.23
CA ALA A 105 12.79 6.76 -54.67
C ALA A 105 13.03 5.38 -54.04
N SER A 106 12.21 5.04 -53.03
CA SER A 106 11.78 3.66 -52.80
C SER A 106 10.36 3.63 -52.21
N ASN A 107 9.51 2.73 -52.71
CA ASN A 107 8.17 2.49 -52.18
C ASN A 107 8.23 1.37 -51.13
N ILE A 108 7.76 1.61 -49.91
CA ILE A 108 7.43 0.55 -48.95
C ILE A 108 6.06 0.85 -48.31
N SER A 109 5.21 -0.18 -48.33
CA SER A 109 3.78 -0.23 -48.00
C SER A 109 3.29 0.58 -46.79
N THR A 110 2.18 1.30 -46.96
CA THR A 110 1.23 1.66 -45.89
C THR A 110 0.77 0.38 -45.17
N GLY A 111 0.78 0.32 -43.83
CA GLY A 111 0.36 -0.93 -43.14
C GLY A 111 0.39 -1.07 -41.61
N THR A 112 0.83 -0.08 -40.82
CA THR A 112 0.73 -0.09 -39.33
C THR A 112 0.79 1.38 -38.87
N LEU A 113 -0.31 2.04 -38.48
CA LEU A 113 -1.19 1.87 -37.30
C LEU A 113 -0.61 2.52 -36.02
N ALA A 114 -1.37 3.48 -35.49
CA ALA A 114 -1.25 4.15 -34.18
C ALA A 114 0.02 4.98 -33.90
N GLY A 115 -0.18 6.18 -33.37
CA GLY A 115 0.90 7.05 -32.89
C GLY A 115 1.26 6.78 -31.43
N THR A 116 2.55 6.72 -31.12
CA THR A 116 3.08 6.58 -29.76
C THR A 116 3.44 7.94 -29.16
N ALA A 117 2.41 8.73 -28.84
CA ALA A 117 2.55 10.02 -28.17
C ALA A 117 2.12 9.94 -26.69
N ILE A 118 2.97 10.47 -25.80
CA ILE A 118 2.76 10.67 -24.35
C ILE A 118 2.74 9.35 -23.53
N GLY A 119 3.64 9.25 -22.54
CA GLY A 119 3.73 8.12 -21.60
C GLY A 119 5.16 7.73 -21.16
N CYS A 120 6.20 8.18 -21.88
CA CYS A 120 7.58 7.72 -21.69
C CYS A 120 8.43 8.60 -20.74
N THR A 121 7.92 8.93 -19.56
CA THR A 121 8.67 9.68 -18.52
C THR A 121 8.74 8.94 -17.18
N VAL A 122 7.65 8.31 -16.73
CA VAL A 122 7.59 7.61 -15.43
C VAL A 122 7.81 6.10 -15.60
N GLY A 123 6.96 5.42 -16.39
CA GLY A 123 7.02 3.96 -16.52
C GLY A 123 8.31 3.40 -17.13
N GLY A 124 8.91 4.14 -18.07
CA GLY A 124 10.13 3.70 -18.78
C GLY A 124 11.37 3.62 -17.87
N LEU A 125 11.53 4.58 -16.96
CA LEU A 125 12.66 4.59 -16.03
C LEU A 125 12.51 3.48 -14.97
N PHE A 126 11.30 3.31 -14.44
CA PHE A 126 10.99 2.34 -13.39
C PHE A 126 11.09 0.89 -13.90
N LEU A 127 10.44 0.58 -15.03
CA LEU A 127 10.51 -0.75 -15.63
C LEU A 127 11.93 -1.08 -16.11
N GLY A 128 12.67 -0.07 -16.60
CA GLY A 128 14.08 -0.19 -16.94
C GLY A 128 14.96 -0.58 -15.74
N PHE A 129 14.76 0.08 -14.58
CA PHE A 129 15.50 -0.22 -13.36
C PHE A 129 15.19 -1.63 -12.83
N VAL A 130 13.91 -2.01 -12.74
CA VAL A 130 13.49 -3.35 -12.28
C VAL A 130 13.99 -4.46 -13.22
N ALA A 131 13.90 -4.27 -14.54
CA ALA A 131 14.42 -5.24 -15.51
C ALA A 131 15.95 -5.35 -15.45
N ALA A 132 16.67 -4.23 -15.33
CA ALA A 132 18.11 -4.22 -15.14
C ALA A 132 18.51 -4.94 -13.85
N TRP A 133 17.78 -4.74 -12.75
CA TRP A 133 18.07 -5.39 -11.47
C TRP A 133 17.93 -6.91 -11.56
N PHE A 134 16.84 -7.41 -12.15
CA PHE A 134 16.61 -8.84 -12.35
C PHE A 134 17.68 -9.49 -13.26
N LEU A 135 18.09 -8.80 -14.33
CA LEU A 135 19.16 -9.25 -15.23
C LEU A 135 20.56 -9.21 -14.60
N LEU A 136 20.83 -8.25 -13.71
CA LEU A 136 22.12 -8.13 -13.01
C LEU A 136 22.25 -9.13 -11.85
N ARG A 137 21.17 -9.43 -11.11
CA ARG A 137 21.17 -10.50 -10.08
C ARG A 137 21.50 -11.85 -10.71
N ARG A 138 20.84 -12.20 -11.83
CA ARG A 138 21.10 -13.45 -12.61
C ARG A 138 22.52 -13.62 -13.17
N ARG A 139 23.40 -12.60 -13.10
CA ARG A 139 24.78 -12.68 -13.60
C ARG A 139 25.83 -12.94 -12.53
N LYS A 140 25.48 -13.04 -11.23
CA LYS A 140 26.45 -13.21 -10.15
C LYS A 140 26.85 -14.66 -9.81
N ASP A 141 26.07 -15.65 -10.23
CA ASP A 141 26.27 -17.05 -9.81
C ASP A 141 27.34 -17.83 -10.61
N LYS A 142 28.36 -17.14 -11.16
CA LYS A 142 29.39 -17.74 -12.02
C LYS A 142 30.81 -17.18 -11.84
N THR A 143 31.29 -16.99 -10.61
CA THR A 143 32.74 -16.97 -10.34
C THR A 143 33.09 -17.33 -8.90
N HIS A 144 33.41 -18.61 -8.64
CA HIS A 144 34.76 -19.02 -8.19
C HIS A 144 34.82 -20.54 -7.96
N ASP A 145 35.59 -21.20 -8.80
CA ASP A 145 36.06 -22.57 -8.59
C ASP A 145 37.52 -22.64 -9.09
N ALA A 146 38.25 -23.69 -8.73
CA ALA A 146 39.63 -23.99 -9.18
C ALA A 146 40.77 -23.04 -8.72
N ALA A 147 41.10 -23.07 -7.43
CA ALA A 147 42.48 -23.18 -6.90
C ALA A 147 42.43 -23.47 -5.38
N GLY A 148 43.14 -24.44 -4.78
CA GLY A 148 44.05 -25.42 -5.35
C GLY A 148 45.34 -25.56 -4.53
N THR A 149 45.36 -26.40 -3.48
CA THR A 149 46.54 -27.02 -2.84
C THR A 149 46.05 -27.99 -1.75
N SER A 150 46.53 -29.23 -1.78
CA SER A 150 46.45 -30.19 -0.66
C SER A 150 47.80 -30.20 0.07
N PRO A 151 47.80 -30.42 1.39
CA PRO A 151 48.77 -31.39 1.92
C PRO A 151 48.10 -32.49 2.77
N GLU A 152 48.65 -33.69 2.67
CA GLU A 152 48.18 -34.92 3.32
C GLU A 152 49.12 -35.33 4.48
N SER A 153 48.59 -36.09 5.45
CA SER A 153 49.30 -36.80 6.53
C SER A 153 50.05 -35.97 7.60
N ASN A 154 49.66 -36.14 8.87
CA ASN A 154 50.33 -37.10 9.76
C ASN A 154 49.54 -37.31 11.07
N ASP A 155 50.04 -38.17 11.95
CA ASP A 155 49.21 -39.12 12.70
C ASP A 155 48.96 -38.85 14.21
N GLU A 156 47.86 -39.44 14.66
CA GLU A 156 47.53 -40.06 15.96
C GLU A 156 47.63 -39.38 17.37
N THR A 157 46.67 -39.82 18.20
CA THR A 157 46.58 -39.91 19.69
C THR A 157 47.02 -38.75 20.63
N LYS A 158 46.07 -38.23 21.43
CA LYS A 158 45.73 -38.79 22.79
C LYS A 158 44.99 -37.80 23.73
N THR A 159 43.72 -38.09 24.02
CA THR A 159 42.99 -37.86 25.29
C THR A 159 43.17 -36.52 26.07
N ALA A 160 42.10 -35.72 26.16
CA ALA A 160 41.45 -35.37 27.44
C ALA A 160 40.16 -34.51 27.28
N ILE A 161 39.39 -34.45 28.39
CA ILE A 161 38.27 -33.52 28.68
C ILE A 161 37.01 -33.64 27.81
N ILE A 162 35.94 -34.18 28.41
CA ILE A 162 34.57 -33.97 27.93
C ILE A 162 34.17 -32.52 28.24
N ALA A 163 34.16 -31.68 27.21
CA ALA A 163 33.48 -30.39 27.21
C ALA A 163 32.72 -30.25 25.89
N SER A 164 31.40 -30.09 25.97
CA SER A 164 30.54 -29.91 24.79
C SER A 164 30.12 -28.45 24.63
N PRO A 165 30.74 -27.69 23.70
CA PRO A 165 30.23 -26.40 23.25
C PRO A 165 29.56 -26.52 21.85
N SER A 166 28.79 -27.58 21.62
CA SER A 166 28.12 -27.86 20.33
C SER A 166 26.71 -27.28 20.24
N SER A 167 26.55 -26.00 20.55
CA SER A 167 25.26 -25.27 20.51
C SER A 167 25.27 -23.99 19.66
N THR A 168 26.43 -23.62 19.10
CA THR A 168 26.60 -22.37 18.32
C THR A 168 26.27 -22.52 16.83
N THR A 169 26.20 -23.76 16.32
CA THR A 169 26.03 -24.03 14.89
C THR A 169 24.66 -23.59 14.37
N SER A 170 23.58 -23.81 15.12
CA SER A 170 22.21 -23.66 14.62
C SER A 170 21.79 -22.22 14.30
N ASP A 171 22.14 -21.22 15.12
CA ASP A 171 21.79 -19.81 14.83
C ASP A 171 22.56 -19.31 13.58
N THR A 172 23.84 -19.66 13.45
CA THR A 172 24.63 -19.39 12.23
C THR A 172 24.13 -20.16 11.00
N GLN A 173 23.56 -21.35 11.21
CA GLN A 173 22.95 -22.15 10.15
C GLN A 173 21.58 -21.57 9.73
N LEU A 174 20.83 -20.92 10.61
CA LEU A 174 19.60 -20.24 10.21
C LEU A 174 19.92 -18.99 9.35
N ASP A 175 20.94 -18.23 9.73
CA ASP A 175 21.37 -17.01 9.02
C ASP A 175 21.66 -17.21 7.52
N HIS A 176 22.17 -18.39 7.12
CA HIS A 176 22.45 -18.68 5.71
C HIS A 176 21.24 -19.14 4.88
N PHE A 177 20.07 -19.36 5.50
CA PHE A 177 18.81 -19.58 4.78
C PHE A 177 17.99 -18.29 4.64
N LEU A 178 18.03 -17.41 5.64
CA LEU A 178 17.24 -16.18 5.67
C LEU A 178 17.54 -15.23 4.49
N LEU A 179 16.60 -14.32 4.22
CA LEU A 179 16.66 -13.37 3.10
C LEU A 179 17.95 -12.54 3.14
N ALA A 180 18.50 -12.25 1.95
CA ALA A 180 19.75 -11.53 1.80
C ALA A 180 19.59 -10.03 2.06
N ALA A 181 20.60 -9.41 2.68
CA ALA A 181 20.61 -7.98 2.92
C ALA A 181 20.74 -7.19 1.61
N THR A 182 19.93 -6.14 1.46
CA THR A 182 20.08 -5.16 0.38
C THR A 182 21.05 -4.07 0.85
N PRO A 183 22.08 -3.72 0.05
CA PRO A 183 23.08 -2.72 0.45
C PRO A 183 22.48 -1.37 0.83
N ASP A 184 22.98 -0.76 1.91
CA ASP A 184 22.59 0.58 2.41
C ASP A 184 22.45 1.65 1.30
N ARG A 185 23.30 1.60 0.27
CA ARG A 185 23.30 2.54 -0.86
C ARG A 185 22.08 2.39 -1.77
N GLU A 186 21.58 1.16 -1.93
CA GLU A 186 20.44 0.82 -2.80
C GLU A 186 19.14 1.21 -2.09
N ILE A 187 19.04 0.92 -0.78
CA ILE A 187 18.00 1.44 0.12
C ILE A 187 17.97 2.97 0.13
N LYS A 188 19.14 3.63 0.17
CA LYS A 188 19.26 5.10 0.10
C LYS A 188 18.79 5.66 -1.25
N SER A 189 19.18 5.06 -2.37
CA SER A 189 18.72 5.52 -3.69
C SER A 189 17.22 5.33 -3.88
N GLU A 190 16.65 4.24 -3.35
CA GLU A 190 15.21 3.98 -3.40
C GLU A 190 14.43 5.05 -2.61
N LEU A 191 14.84 5.33 -1.37
CA LEU A 191 14.24 6.38 -0.54
C LEU A 191 14.33 7.78 -1.21
N GLN A 192 15.44 8.08 -1.88
CA GLN A 192 15.58 9.32 -2.67
C GLN A 192 14.65 9.32 -3.91
N ALA A 193 14.53 8.20 -4.61
CA ALA A 193 13.63 8.06 -5.76
C ALA A 193 12.15 8.22 -5.35
N LEU A 194 11.74 7.63 -4.22
CA LEU A 194 10.40 7.79 -3.66
C LEU A 194 10.12 9.22 -3.18
N GLY A 195 11.11 9.91 -2.61
CA GLY A 195 11.02 11.34 -2.29
C GLY A 195 10.79 12.22 -3.53
N ASN A 196 11.45 11.90 -4.64
CA ASN A 196 11.23 12.55 -5.94
C ASN A 196 9.86 12.19 -6.54
N LEU A 197 9.42 10.94 -6.42
CA LEU A 197 8.10 10.49 -6.87
C LEU A 197 6.97 11.23 -6.13
N ILE A 198 7.09 11.42 -4.81
CA ILE A 198 6.16 12.22 -4.01
C ILE A 198 6.18 13.70 -4.44
N ALA A 199 7.35 14.26 -4.77
CA ALA A 199 7.44 15.62 -5.29
C ALA A 199 6.73 15.76 -6.64
N GLN A 200 7.01 14.88 -7.60
CA GLN A 200 6.36 14.84 -8.91
C GLN A 200 4.85 14.61 -8.80
N HIS A 201 4.41 13.73 -7.88
CA HIS A 201 3.00 13.53 -7.60
C HIS A 201 2.37 14.83 -7.10
N VAL A 202 3.01 15.56 -6.17
CA VAL A 202 2.47 16.83 -5.68
C VAL A 202 2.40 17.90 -6.78
N GLU A 203 3.46 18.05 -7.56
CA GLU A 203 3.58 19.06 -8.62
C GLU A 203 2.58 18.86 -9.78
N ASN A 204 2.18 17.62 -10.07
CA ASN A 204 1.30 17.28 -11.21
C ASN A 204 -0.17 17.01 -10.82
N ASN A 205 -0.54 17.03 -9.53
CA ASN A 205 -1.88 16.59 -9.07
C ASN A 205 -2.58 17.55 -8.08
N TYR A 206 -1.94 18.66 -7.68
CA TYR A 206 -2.56 19.65 -6.78
C TYR A 206 -2.33 21.10 -7.22
N HIS A 207 -3.35 21.93 -7.04
CA HIS A 207 -3.37 23.32 -7.49
C HIS A 207 -2.78 24.33 -6.49
N SER A 208 -2.20 25.40 -7.01
CA SER A 208 -1.75 26.57 -6.24
C SER A 208 -2.85 27.65 -6.08
N GLY A 209 -4.12 27.30 -6.33
CA GLY A 209 -5.29 28.20 -6.23
C GLY A 209 -5.70 28.57 -4.79
N LEU A 210 -6.99 28.87 -4.59
CA LEU A 210 -7.55 29.10 -3.25
C LEU A 210 -7.46 27.82 -2.39
N ALA A 211 -7.33 27.99 -1.08
CA ALA A 211 -7.34 26.90 -0.10
C ALA A 211 -8.53 27.06 0.87
N PRO A 212 -8.99 25.98 1.53
CA PRO A 212 -9.98 26.08 2.61
C PRO A 212 -9.49 26.91 3.79
N SER A 213 -10.39 27.16 4.74
CA SER A 213 -10.00 27.73 6.03
C SER A 213 -9.00 26.84 6.76
N HIS A 214 -8.07 27.50 7.47
CA HIS A 214 -7.05 26.86 8.29
C HIS A 214 -7.62 25.82 9.28
N SER A 215 -8.80 26.10 9.87
CA SER A 215 -9.45 25.19 10.81
C SER A 215 -9.91 23.86 10.20
N VAL A 216 -10.42 23.86 8.96
CA VAL A 216 -10.82 22.63 8.25
C VAL A 216 -9.60 21.78 7.93
N LEU A 217 -8.54 22.42 7.46
CA LEU A 217 -7.26 21.75 7.17
C LEU A 217 -6.62 21.19 8.44
N SER A 218 -6.61 21.95 9.55
CA SER A 218 -6.09 21.48 10.84
C SER A 218 -6.89 20.28 11.37
N GLN A 219 -8.24 20.31 11.28
CA GLN A 219 -9.08 19.19 11.70
C GLN A 219 -8.81 17.91 10.88
N ALA A 220 -8.64 18.02 9.56
CA ALA A 220 -8.26 16.87 8.71
C ALA A 220 -6.85 16.35 9.04
N LEU A 221 -5.90 17.23 9.35
CA LEU A 221 -4.55 16.86 9.78
C LEU A 221 -4.53 16.17 11.15
N VAL A 222 -5.40 16.56 12.09
CA VAL A 222 -5.58 15.84 13.36
C VAL A 222 -6.05 14.40 13.12
N GLN A 223 -6.97 14.17 12.17
CA GLN A 223 -7.43 12.82 11.79
C GLN A 223 -6.33 11.98 11.15
N LEU A 224 -5.39 12.61 10.42
CA LEU A 224 -4.17 11.98 9.89
C LEU A 224 -3.05 11.81 10.94
N GLY A 225 -3.28 12.13 12.21
CA GLY A 225 -2.34 11.92 13.31
C GLY A 225 -1.32 13.05 13.54
N PHE A 226 -1.48 14.21 12.90
CA PHE A 226 -0.60 15.37 13.07
C PHE A 226 -0.96 16.21 14.32
N SER A 227 -1.54 15.61 15.38
CA SER A 227 -2.27 16.32 16.45
C SER A 227 -1.51 17.43 17.19
N HIS A 228 -0.17 17.40 17.16
CA HIS A 228 0.73 18.39 17.80
C HIS A 228 1.38 19.38 16.79
N ARG A 229 1.13 19.20 15.49
CA ARG A 229 1.69 20.00 14.37
C ARG A 229 0.63 20.46 13.35
N ALA A 230 -0.64 20.07 13.53
CA ALA A 230 -1.73 20.29 12.58
C ALA A 230 -1.90 21.77 12.20
N ASP A 231 -1.90 22.70 13.17
CA ASP A 231 -2.05 24.12 12.88
C ASP A 231 -0.86 24.71 12.11
N ALA A 232 0.36 24.26 12.41
CA ALA A 232 1.56 24.68 11.69
C ALA A 232 1.53 24.16 10.24
N VAL A 233 1.17 22.89 10.03
CA VAL A 233 1.08 22.28 8.69
C VAL A 233 -0.09 22.87 7.88
N ALA A 234 -1.24 23.11 8.50
CA ALA A 234 -2.35 23.84 7.88
C ALA A 234 -1.93 25.24 7.44
N SER A 235 -1.15 25.98 8.25
CA SER A 235 -0.66 27.32 7.89
C SER A 235 0.24 27.30 6.64
N MET A 236 1.04 26.25 6.45
CA MET A 236 1.84 26.07 5.23
C MET A 236 0.98 25.77 4.00
N CYS A 237 -0.09 24.99 4.15
CA CYS A 237 -0.92 24.56 3.02
C CYS A 237 -1.95 25.61 2.57
N VAL A 238 -2.38 26.52 3.44
CA VAL A 238 -3.20 27.69 3.03
C VAL A 238 -2.42 28.57 2.05
N LYS A 239 -1.18 28.93 2.42
CA LYS A 239 -0.23 29.75 1.66
C LYS A 239 0.21 29.09 0.34
N PRO A 240 -0.09 29.64 -0.85
CA PRO A 240 0.33 29.05 -2.13
C PRO A 240 1.84 28.81 -2.23
N GLU A 241 2.65 29.72 -1.70
CA GLU A 241 4.12 29.69 -1.78
C GLU A 241 4.77 28.55 -0.97
N SER A 242 4.12 28.09 0.10
CA SER A 242 4.59 26.95 0.92
C SER A 242 3.74 25.69 0.75
N ARG A 243 2.70 25.72 -0.08
CA ARG A 243 1.73 24.62 -0.20
C ARG A 243 2.37 23.33 -0.67
N SER A 244 3.19 23.36 -1.71
CA SER A 244 3.88 22.17 -2.23
C SER A 244 4.76 21.50 -1.18
N ILE A 245 5.44 22.28 -0.33
CA ILE A 245 6.23 21.81 0.81
C ILE A 245 5.32 21.14 1.84
N GLY A 246 4.21 21.78 2.20
CA GLY A 246 3.22 21.23 3.14
C GLY A 246 2.55 19.95 2.65
N LEU A 247 2.14 19.88 1.38
CA LEU A 247 1.55 18.67 0.77
C LEU A 247 2.57 17.53 0.68
N ARG A 248 3.81 17.81 0.25
CA ARG A 248 4.91 16.83 0.26
C ARG A 248 5.16 16.32 1.69
N HIS A 249 5.23 17.20 2.68
CA HIS A 249 5.36 16.83 4.09
C HIS A 249 4.24 15.88 4.51
N VAL A 250 2.96 16.22 4.27
CA VAL A 250 1.82 15.39 4.72
C VAL A 250 1.80 14.01 4.07
N ILE A 251 1.95 13.95 2.74
CA ILE A 251 1.94 12.68 1.98
C ILE A 251 3.09 11.79 2.45
N SER A 252 4.31 12.33 2.43
CA SER A 252 5.53 11.65 2.86
C SER A 252 5.43 11.15 4.32
N GLN A 253 5.09 12.06 5.24
CA GLN A 253 4.97 11.77 6.66
C GLN A 253 3.93 10.67 6.96
N THR A 254 2.85 10.60 6.20
CA THR A 254 1.78 9.61 6.38
C THR A 254 2.16 8.26 5.75
N ILE A 255 2.64 8.26 4.50
CA ILE A 255 2.99 7.01 3.79
C ILE A 255 4.18 6.32 4.47
N PHE A 256 5.25 7.03 4.79
CA PHE A 256 6.41 6.43 5.46
C PHE A 256 6.08 5.95 6.90
N ARG A 257 5.12 6.56 7.60
CA ARG A 257 4.59 6.03 8.89
C ARG A 257 3.70 4.78 8.74
N SER A 258 3.14 4.51 7.56
CA SER A 258 2.32 3.33 7.31
C SER A 258 3.14 2.05 7.08
N ILE A 259 4.38 2.20 6.60
CA ILE A 259 5.34 1.11 6.33
C ILE A 259 6.40 0.93 7.43
N ASP A 260 6.42 1.79 8.44
CA ASP A 260 7.36 1.73 9.56
C ASP A 260 6.92 0.67 10.59
N VAL A 261 7.80 -0.28 10.90
CA VAL A 261 7.56 -1.35 11.89
C VAL A 261 7.56 -0.85 13.33
N HIS A 262 8.13 0.32 13.59
CA HIS A 262 8.12 0.98 14.90
C HIS A 262 6.87 1.86 15.09
N SER A 263 6.18 2.19 14.00
CA SER A 263 4.90 2.90 14.00
C SER A 263 3.76 2.02 14.53
N ARG A 264 2.71 2.67 15.04
CA ARG A 264 1.42 2.06 15.43
C ARG A 264 0.27 2.64 14.61
N SER A 265 0.54 2.95 13.33
CA SER A 265 -0.47 3.47 12.40
C SER A 265 -1.73 2.58 12.36
N SER A 266 -2.90 3.21 12.44
CA SER A 266 -4.20 2.55 12.27
C SER A 266 -4.38 2.00 10.85
N ILE A 267 -3.78 2.65 9.86
CA ILE A 267 -3.69 2.18 8.48
C ILE A 267 -2.20 1.89 8.20
N SER A 268 -1.84 0.61 8.20
CA SER A 268 -0.50 0.15 7.86
C SER A 268 -0.50 -0.51 6.50
N MET A 269 0.58 -0.27 5.74
CA MET A 269 0.89 -0.92 4.47
C MET A 269 1.79 -2.15 4.64
N LEU A 270 2.15 -2.52 5.87
CA LEU A 270 2.86 -3.77 6.16
C LEU A 270 1.95 -4.99 5.91
N PRO A 271 2.51 -6.21 5.72
CA PRO A 271 1.71 -7.42 5.61
C PRO A 271 0.74 -7.56 6.79
N ALA A 272 -0.54 -7.82 6.52
CA ALA A 272 -1.58 -7.81 7.56
C ALA A 272 -1.28 -8.65 8.83
N PRO A 273 -0.67 -9.87 8.75
CA PRO A 273 -0.29 -10.62 9.95
C PRO A 273 0.76 -9.91 10.81
N ILE A 274 1.69 -9.18 10.18
CA ILE A 274 2.74 -8.41 10.84
C ILE A 274 2.16 -7.14 11.45
N ALA A 275 1.31 -6.41 10.72
CA ALA A 275 0.61 -5.23 11.25
C ALA A 275 -0.26 -5.59 12.48
N ALA A 276 -1.02 -6.68 12.42
CA ALA A 276 -1.83 -7.16 13.55
C ALA A 276 -0.96 -7.58 14.75
N SER A 277 0.15 -8.29 14.50
CA SER A 277 1.08 -8.69 15.56
C SER A 277 1.75 -7.49 16.23
N LEU A 278 2.17 -6.49 15.45
CA LEU A 278 2.72 -5.24 15.98
C LEU A 278 1.71 -4.49 16.85
N GLN A 279 0.44 -4.38 16.42
CA GLN A 279 -0.61 -3.75 17.23
C GLN A 279 -0.94 -4.54 18.53
N ALA A 280 -0.75 -5.86 18.55
CA ALA A 280 -0.95 -6.69 19.73
C ALA A 280 0.23 -6.67 20.73
N VAL A 281 1.47 -6.40 20.26
CA VAL A 281 2.67 -6.39 21.10
C VAL A 281 2.89 -5.02 21.76
N PRO A 282 3.03 -4.94 23.11
CA PRO A 282 3.35 -3.69 23.80
C PRO A 282 4.66 -3.07 23.31
N GLN A 283 4.73 -1.73 23.26
CA GLN A 283 5.97 -1.04 22.92
C GLN A 283 6.93 -1.05 24.11
N HIS A 284 8.03 -1.77 23.96
CA HIS A 284 9.15 -1.81 24.89
C HIS A 284 10.39 -1.20 24.21
N ASN A 285 11.06 -0.27 24.90
CA ASN A 285 12.18 0.50 24.37
C ASN A 285 13.56 -0.03 24.85
N ASP A 286 13.62 -1.26 25.34
CA ASP A 286 14.86 -1.92 25.75
C ASP A 286 15.50 -2.74 24.60
N LEU A 287 16.80 -3.04 24.78
CA LEU A 287 17.61 -3.70 23.76
C LEU A 287 17.24 -5.17 23.53
N ALA A 288 16.62 -5.85 24.51
CA ALA A 288 16.16 -7.22 24.34
C ALA A 288 14.87 -7.26 23.51
N ALA A 289 13.94 -6.33 23.78
CA ALA A 289 12.72 -6.16 22.99
C ALA A 289 13.00 -5.77 21.53
N SER A 290 13.93 -4.85 21.28
CA SER A 290 14.31 -4.50 19.90
C SER A 290 14.97 -5.69 19.18
N LEU A 291 15.89 -6.41 19.83
CA LEU A 291 16.53 -7.60 19.26
C LEU A 291 15.50 -8.71 18.95
N ALA A 292 14.54 -8.92 19.84
CA ALA A 292 13.47 -9.89 19.66
C ALA A 292 12.54 -9.50 18.50
N LEU A 293 12.13 -8.23 18.41
CA LEU A 293 11.34 -7.70 17.29
C LEU A 293 12.10 -7.84 15.97
N SER A 294 13.41 -7.55 15.96
CA SER A 294 14.28 -7.71 14.79
C SER A 294 14.35 -9.16 14.28
N LYS A 295 14.62 -10.12 15.18
CA LYS A 295 14.61 -11.56 14.83
C LYS A 295 13.22 -12.01 14.37
N TRP A 296 12.15 -11.63 15.08
CA TRP A 296 10.77 -11.96 14.70
C TRP A 296 10.41 -11.42 13.31
N ARG A 297 10.63 -10.12 13.07
CA ARG A 297 10.35 -9.41 11.81
C ARG A 297 11.00 -10.11 10.62
N ARG A 298 12.29 -10.44 10.75
CA ARG A 298 13.07 -11.13 9.69
C ARG A 298 12.56 -12.56 9.45
N LEU A 299 12.15 -13.28 10.49
CA LEU A 299 11.54 -14.61 10.37
C LEU A 299 10.16 -14.54 9.73
N SER A 300 9.31 -13.57 10.10
CA SER A 300 8.01 -13.35 9.46
C SER A 300 8.16 -12.95 7.99
N ALA A 301 9.12 -12.11 7.64
CA ALA A 301 9.42 -11.78 6.24
C ALA A 301 9.83 -13.02 5.43
N PHE A 302 10.68 -13.88 6.00
CA PHE A 302 11.07 -15.16 5.38
C PHE A 302 9.90 -16.13 5.22
N LEU A 303 9.05 -16.28 6.24
CA LEU A 303 7.89 -17.19 6.23
C LEU A 303 6.73 -16.71 5.34
N LEU A 304 6.62 -15.40 5.07
CA LEU A 304 5.67 -14.83 4.11
C LEU A 304 6.21 -14.80 2.67
N HIS A 305 7.51 -15.08 2.47
CA HIS A 305 8.12 -15.03 1.15
C HIS A 305 7.63 -16.21 0.29
N PRO A 306 7.13 -15.99 -0.94
CA PRO A 306 6.58 -17.08 -1.76
C PRO A 306 7.66 -18.08 -2.19
N ASN A 307 8.84 -17.59 -2.58
CA ASN A 307 9.99 -18.40 -3.03
C ASN A 307 11.21 -18.16 -2.12
N PRO A 308 11.20 -18.55 -0.83
CA PRO A 308 12.21 -18.12 0.15
C PRO A 308 13.65 -18.52 -0.23
N ASN A 309 13.79 -19.58 -1.02
CA ASN A 309 15.07 -20.08 -1.57
C ASN A 309 15.77 -19.08 -2.53
N GLU A 310 15.04 -18.12 -3.10
CA GLU A 310 15.65 -17.02 -3.89
C GLU A 310 16.43 -16.04 -3.01
N ARG A 311 16.17 -16.04 -1.69
CA ARG A 311 16.75 -15.13 -0.68
C ARG A 311 16.59 -13.65 -1.06
N THR A 312 15.58 -13.33 -1.85
CA THR A 312 15.16 -12.00 -2.25
C THR A 312 14.42 -11.29 -1.10
N PRO A 313 14.33 -9.95 -1.11
CA PRO A 313 13.42 -9.22 -0.23
C PRO A 313 11.96 -9.60 -0.53
N LEU A 314 11.11 -9.62 0.49
CA LEU A 314 9.69 -9.97 0.39
C LEU A 314 9.01 -9.17 -0.74
N PRO A 315 8.52 -9.80 -1.83
CA PRO A 315 7.80 -9.08 -2.86
C PRO A 315 6.44 -8.61 -2.37
N ILE A 316 5.99 -7.42 -2.80
CA ILE A 316 4.58 -7.07 -2.68
C ILE A 316 3.75 -7.92 -3.64
N LEU A 317 2.57 -8.35 -3.21
CA LEU A 317 1.54 -8.90 -4.09
C LEU A 317 0.42 -7.87 -4.19
N GLU A 318 0.34 -7.18 -5.31
CA GLU A 318 -0.50 -5.98 -5.49
C GLU A 318 -1.97 -6.22 -5.15
N SER A 319 -2.54 -7.36 -5.54
CA SER A 319 -3.92 -7.75 -5.20
C SER A 319 -4.19 -7.92 -3.70
N THR A 320 -3.15 -8.11 -2.88
CA THR A 320 -3.25 -8.23 -1.42
C THR A 320 -3.09 -6.88 -0.73
N VAL A 321 -2.23 -6.00 -1.25
CA VAL A 321 -1.97 -4.67 -0.65
C VAL A 321 -2.87 -3.56 -1.21
N ALA A 322 -3.50 -3.74 -2.37
CA ALA A 322 -4.38 -2.74 -2.97
C ALA A 322 -5.52 -2.26 -2.03
N PRO A 323 -6.21 -3.12 -1.24
CA PRO A 323 -7.19 -2.64 -0.26
C PRO A 323 -6.59 -1.73 0.82
N GLN A 324 -5.35 -1.99 1.24
CA GLN A 324 -4.62 -1.14 2.20
C GLN A 324 -4.25 0.20 1.54
N ALA A 325 -3.80 0.17 0.27
CA ALA A 325 -3.44 1.37 -0.49
C ALA A 325 -4.66 2.27 -0.77
N VAL A 326 -5.81 1.67 -1.11
CA VAL A 326 -7.09 2.38 -1.23
C VAL A 326 -7.47 3.04 0.10
N ALA A 327 -7.42 2.30 1.23
CA ALA A 327 -7.75 2.86 2.54
C ALA A 327 -6.83 4.03 2.94
N LEU A 328 -5.53 3.92 2.67
CA LEU A 328 -4.57 4.99 2.95
C LEU A 328 -4.75 6.20 2.04
N ALA A 329 -5.04 5.99 0.75
CA ALA A 329 -5.38 7.06 -0.19
C ALA A 329 -6.69 7.76 0.20
N THR A 330 -7.72 7.03 0.65
CA THR A 330 -8.97 7.60 1.16
C THR A 330 -8.72 8.46 2.40
N ALA A 331 -7.92 7.98 3.36
CA ALA A 331 -7.57 8.75 4.55
C ALA A 331 -6.78 10.03 4.20
N LEU A 332 -5.79 9.94 3.31
CA LEU A 332 -5.05 11.09 2.82
C LEU A 332 -5.96 12.09 2.08
N ASN A 333 -6.90 11.62 1.28
CA ASN A 333 -7.85 12.47 0.55
C ASN A 333 -8.81 13.25 1.46
N MET A 334 -9.04 12.84 2.71
CA MET A 334 -9.76 13.68 3.71
C MET A 334 -9.09 15.06 3.92
N PHE A 335 -7.80 15.17 3.59
CA PHE A 335 -7.05 16.43 3.58
C PHE A 335 -6.69 16.89 2.15
N LEU A 336 -6.27 15.98 1.27
CA LEU A 336 -5.73 16.32 -0.05
C LEU A 336 -6.82 16.74 -1.07
N TYR A 337 -8.06 16.27 -0.93
CA TYR A 337 -9.15 16.53 -1.86
C TYR A 337 -9.38 18.03 -2.13
N TYR A 338 -9.18 18.85 -1.10
CA TYR A 338 -9.29 20.32 -1.16
C TYR A 338 -8.26 21.04 -2.04
N PHE A 339 -7.28 20.32 -2.58
CA PHE A 339 -6.22 20.88 -3.41
C PHE A 339 -6.21 20.30 -4.83
N VAL A 340 -7.17 19.47 -5.21
CA VAL A 340 -7.26 18.84 -6.53
C VAL A 340 -8.24 19.62 -7.41
N ASP A 341 -7.87 19.88 -8.67
CA ASP A 341 -8.75 20.55 -9.63
C ASP A 341 -10.04 19.74 -9.92
N GLU A 342 -11.13 20.45 -10.19
CA GLU A 342 -12.45 19.84 -10.42
C GLU A 342 -12.41 18.82 -11.58
N GLY A 343 -12.87 17.60 -11.31
CA GLY A 343 -12.85 16.49 -12.27
C GLY A 343 -11.54 15.70 -12.34
N CYS A 344 -10.47 16.15 -11.66
CA CYS A 344 -9.19 15.42 -11.63
C CYS A 344 -9.06 14.40 -10.48
N HIS A 345 -10.03 14.34 -9.55
CA HIS A 345 -9.98 13.50 -8.34
C HIS A 345 -9.69 12.01 -8.60
N ASP A 346 -10.32 11.39 -9.60
CA ASP A 346 -10.12 9.96 -9.88
C ASP A 346 -8.69 9.69 -10.39
N ALA A 347 -8.15 10.58 -11.23
CA ALA A 347 -6.78 10.49 -11.74
C ALA A 347 -5.74 10.72 -10.63
N GLN A 348 -5.94 11.76 -9.80
CA GLN A 348 -5.10 12.02 -8.63
C GLN A 348 -5.14 10.86 -7.63
N THR A 349 -6.32 10.28 -7.38
CA THR A 349 -6.49 9.18 -6.42
C THR A 349 -5.84 7.89 -6.93
N SER A 350 -6.01 7.57 -8.22
CA SER A 350 -5.33 6.45 -8.88
C SER A 350 -3.80 6.61 -8.82
N HIS A 351 -3.29 7.81 -9.12
CA HIS A 351 -1.86 8.09 -9.04
C HIS A 351 -1.34 8.04 -7.59
N LEU A 352 -2.11 8.53 -6.61
CA LEU A 352 -1.75 8.44 -5.19
C LEU A 352 -1.65 6.99 -4.71
N GLN A 353 -2.56 6.11 -5.14
CA GLN A 353 -2.48 4.68 -4.86
C GLN A 353 -1.21 4.05 -5.45
N ALA A 354 -0.82 4.41 -6.67
CA ALA A 354 0.45 3.97 -7.26
C ALA A 354 1.67 4.44 -6.44
N VAL A 355 1.71 5.71 -6.01
CA VAL A 355 2.78 6.24 -5.13
C VAL A 355 2.85 5.49 -3.80
N ILE A 356 1.70 5.16 -3.20
CA ILE A 356 1.61 4.35 -1.98
C ILE A 356 2.17 2.93 -2.22
N LEU A 357 1.82 2.29 -3.34
CA LEU A 357 2.31 0.95 -3.69
C LEU A 357 3.82 0.93 -3.93
N GLU A 358 4.40 1.93 -4.59
CA GLU A 358 5.85 2.05 -4.74
C GLU A 358 6.54 2.25 -3.38
N CYS A 359 6.03 3.13 -2.51
CA CYS A 359 6.57 3.28 -1.16
C CYS A 359 6.44 2.00 -0.32
N THR A 360 5.40 1.19 -0.57
CA THR A 360 5.18 -0.10 0.10
C THR A 360 6.27 -1.12 -0.24
N LYS A 361 6.87 -1.05 -1.44
CA LYS A 361 8.03 -1.89 -1.80
C LYS A 361 9.23 -1.61 -0.90
N LEU A 362 9.54 -0.35 -0.61
CA LEU A 362 10.57 -0.01 0.38
C LEU A 362 10.20 -0.49 1.78
N GLY A 363 8.91 -0.47 2.15
CA GLY A 363 8.43 -1.05 3.41
C GLY A 363 8.79 -2.53 3.54
N TYR A 364 8.49 -3.31 2.50
CA TYR A 364 8.78 -4.74 2.44
C TYR A 364 10.29 -5.04 2.32
N GLU A 365 11.04 -4.18 1.62
CA GLU A 365 12.50 -4.21 1.53
C GLU A 365 13.15 -4.04 2.91
N LEU A 366 12.76 -3.01 3.67
CA LEU A 366 13.22 -2.77 5.04
C LEU A 366 12.79 -3.88 6.01
N LEU A 367 11.54 -4.36 5.88
CA LEU A 367 11.02 -5.50 6.63
C LEU A 367 11.86 -6.77 6.45
N SER A 368 12.49 -6.94 5.28
CA SER A 368 13.32 -8.10 4.95
C SER A 368 14.75 -8.03 5.49
N GLN A 369 15.23 -6.86 5.93
CA GLN A 369 16.64 -6.66 6.29
C GLN A 369 17.05 -7.35 7.60
N PRO A 370 18.32 -7.81 7.73
CA PRO A 370 18.82 -8.48 8.93
C PRO A 370 19.15 -7.56 10.11
N GLN A 371 18.90 -6.25 9.97
CA GLN A 371 19.07 -5.22 11.00
C GLN A 371 17.81 -4.36 11.02
N ASP A 372 17.52 -3.69 12.13
CA ASP A 372 16.37 -2.78 12.22
C ASP A 372 16.66 -1.42 11.58
N TRP A 373 15.59 -0.76 11.14
CA TRP A 373 15.62 0.48 10.38
C TRP A 373 14.52 1.40 10.86
N GLN A 374 14.85 2.68 11.08
CA GLN A 374 13.93 3.66 11.62
C GLN A 374 13.91 4.92 10.75
N PHE A 375 12.71 5.35 10.36
CA PHE A 375 12.52 6.60 9.64
C PHE A 375 12.68 7.80 10.58
N VAL A 376 13.32 8.86 10.08
CA VAL A 376 13.61 10.09 10.83
C VAL A 376 12.85 11.24 10.21
N PHE A 377 11.78 11.63 10.91
CA PHE A 377 10.77 12.59 10.46
C PHE A 377 11.03 14.03 10.90
N GLU A 378 12.08 14.24 11.70
CA GLU A 378 12.43 15.54 12.29
C GLU A 378 13.92 15.82 12.08
N LYS A 379 14.28 17.10 12.09
CA LYS A 379 15.64 17.57 11.85
C LYS A 379 15.89 18.78 12.74
N ASP A 380 17.04 18.80 13.40
CA ASP A 380 17.39 19.84 14.36
C ASP A 380 17.52 21.21 13.66
N GLY A 381 16.53 22.08 13.84
CA GLY A 381 16.51 23.44 13.28
C GLY A 381 15.12 24.08 13.25
N SER A 382 15.00 25.28 13.82
CA SER A 382 13.74 26.05 13.83
C SER A 382 13.34 26.45 12.40
N GLY A 383 12.13 26.07 11.97
CA GLY A 383 11.59 26.41 10.64
C GLY A 383 11.98 25.44 9.51
N LEU A 384 12.61 24.30 9.81
CA LEU A 384 12.86 23.23 8.85
C LEU A 384 11.65 22.28 8.75
N VAL A 385 11.25 21.95 7.52
CA VAL A 385 10.11 21.07 7.22
C VAL A 385 10.59 19.86 6.43
N VAL A 386 10.54 18.68 7.05
CA VAL A 386 10.97 17.41 6.44
C VAL A 386 9.97 16.97 5.36
N VAL A 387 10.39 16.94 4.11
CA VAL A 387 9.59 16.55 2.94
C VAL A 387 9.90 15.13 2.46
N CYS A 388 11.08 14.59 2.77
CA CYS A 388 11.36 13.15 2.71
C CYS A 388 12.11 12.74 3.99
N PRO A 389 11.65 11.72 4.73
CA PRO A 389 12.30 11.32 5.97
C PRO A 389 13.72 10.83 5.74
N GLY A 390 14.56 11.05 6.75
CA GLY A 390 15.83 10.35 6.84
C GLY A 390 15.61 8.90 7.21
N LEU A 391 16.70 8.12 7.19
CA LEU A 391 16.70 6.71 7.56
C LEU A 391 17.95 6.41 8.38
N ASP A 392 17.73 5.89 9.59
CA ASP A 392 18.75 5.32 10.47
C ASP A 392 18.70 3.80 10.42
N ARG A 393 19.87 3.17 10.46
CA ARG A 393 20.04 1.72 10.65
C ARG A 393 20.42 1.47 12.10
N LEU A 394 19.55 0.80 12.85
CA LEU A 394 19.80 0.45 14.25
C LEU A 394 20.79 -0.73 14.33
N GLY A 395 21.59 -0.78 15.40
CA GLY A 395 22.61 -1.81 15.58
C GLY A 395 22.85 -2.12 17.05
N GLY A 396 23.02 -3.41 17.38
CA GLY A 396 22.97 -3.95 18.75
C GLY A 396 24.09 -3.58 19.73
N ARG A 397 24.64 -2.37 19.65
CA ARG A 397 25.63 -1.83 20.63
C ARG A 397 25.63 -0.30 20.75
N GLU A 398 25.14 0.44 19.77
CA GLU A 398 25.10 1.90 19.78
C GLU A 398 23.66 2.37 20.04
N SER A 399 23.45 3.24 21.04
CA SER A 399 22.13 3.72 21.45
C SER A 399 21.52 4.76 20.50
N ARG A 400 22.22 5.09 19.40
CA ARG A 400 21.74 5.92 18.30
C ARG A 400 22.05 5.15 17.01
N GLY A 401 21.06 5.03 16.12
CA GLY A 401 21.26 4.35 14.84
C GLY A 401 22.31 5.04 13.97
N ARG A 402 22.93 4.28 13.07
CA ARG A 402 23.82 4.83 12.05
C ARG A 402 22.98 5.47 10.94
N ARG A 403 23.19 6.77 10.74
CA ARG A 403 22.65 7.56 9.63
C ARG A 403 23.01 6.94 8.28
N VAL A 404 22.00 6.56 7.51
CA VAL A 404 22.14 6.09 6.12
C VAL A 404 21.64 7.16 5.15
N ALA A 405 20.45 7.71 5.41
CA ALA A 405 19.90 8.86 4.68
C ALA A 405 19.54 9.99 5.66
N ASP A 406 19.93 11.22 5.32
CA ASP A 406 19.57 12.42 6.06
C ASP A 406 18.17 12.90 5.63
N PRO A 407 17.36 13.48 6.54
CA PRO A 407 16.06 14.02 6.16
C PRO A 407 16.21 15.15 5.15
N ASP A 408 15.53 15.02 4.01
CA ASP A 408 15.32 16.12 3.07
C ASP A 408 14.35 17.10 3.71
N ALA A 409 14.83 18.32 3.97
CA ALA A 409 14.12 19.30 4.75
C ALA A 409 14.29 20.68 4.15
N VAL A 410 13.17 21.32 3.84
CA VAL A 410 13.13 22.65 3.24
C VAL A 410 13.06 23.69 4.35
N GLN A 411 13.85 24.75 4.22
CA GLN A 411 13.76 25.94 5.06
C GLN A 411 12.51 26.73 4.64
N LEU A 412 11.63 27.06 5.59
CA LEU A 412 10.62 28.09 5.34
C LEU A 412 11.31 29.46 5.35
N ASP A 413 11.41 30.08 4.17
CA ASP A 413 11.95 31.44 4.00
C ASP A 413 11.02 32.44 4.69
N ALA A 414 11.45 32.97 5.84
CA ALA A 414 10.71 33.98 6.58
C ALA A 414 10.85 35.35 5.90
N ARG A 415 9.83 35.74 5.12
CA ARG A 415 9.68 37.05 4.48
C ARG A 415 8.31 37.64 4.83
#